data_AF-A0A961UJY6-F1
#
_entry.id   AF-A0A961UJY6-F1
#
_cell.length_a   1.000
_cell.length_b   1.000
_cell.length_c   1.000
_cell.angle_alpha   90.00
_cell.angle_beta   90.00
_cell.angle_gamma   90.00
#
_symmetry.space_group_name_H-M   'P 1'
#
loop_
_entity.id
_entity.type
_entity.pdbx_description
1 polymer ?
#
loop_
_entity_poly.entity_id
_entity_poly.type
_entity_poly.pdbx_seq_one_letter_code
_entity_poly.pdbx_strand_id
1 'polypeptide(L)'
;TMATLVQMARDIYPHDHVGDEYYVIAVKGYDTADTAEEIEAGVRMLDDAARGAGYANYLAAGWERDRVDILRHVEKSAFFQKIRGGLVTGLYNQKAVWPLFGYEGESYSKGGYINRGFDDITWI
;
A
#
# COMPACT_ATOMS: atom_id res chain seq x y z
N THR A 1 -2.57 8.53 12.80
CA THR A 1 -2.98 8.53 11.39
C THR A 1 -1.86 8.11 10.46
N MET A 2 -0.81 8.92 10.24
CA MET A 2 0.22 8.58 9.24
C MET A 2 0.89 7.21 9.48
N ALA A 3 1.32 6.93 10.71
CA ALA A 3 1.89 5.62 11.06
C ALA A 3 0.91 4.46 10.78
N THR A 4 -0.38 4.65 11.09
CA THR A 4 -1.44 3.68 10.78
C THR A 4 -1.59 3.47 9.28
N LEU A 5 -1.58 4.53 8.47
CA LEU A 5 -1.68 4.43 7.01
C LEU A 5 -0.47 3.70 6.40
N VAL A 6 0.74 3.96 6.89
CA VAL A 6 1.94 3.27 6.44
C VAL A 6 1.88 1.79 6.79
N GLN A 7 1.50 1.46 8.03
CA GLN A 7 1.34 0.06 8.45
C GLN A 7 0.25 -0.65 7.64
N MET A 8 -0.90 0.00 7.45
CA MET A 8 -1.99 -0.52 6.61
C MET A 8 -1.52 -0.74 5.17
N ALA A 9 -0.73 0.17 4.61
CA ALA A 9 -0.21 0.03 3.26
C ALA A 9 0.75 -1.16 3.12
N ARG A 10 1.62 -1.36 4.12
CA ARG A 10 2.48 -2.56 4.24
C ARG A 10 1.65 -3.83 4.28
N ASP A 11 0.62 -3.88 5.11
CA ASP A 11 -0.19 -5.10 5.28
C ASP A 11 -1.09 -5.38 4.05
N ILE A 12 -1.45 -4.36 3.24
CA ILE A 12 -2.21 -4.53 1.98
C ILE A 12 -1.32 -5.06 0.84
N TYR A 13 -0.09 -4.54 0.72
CA TYR A 13 0.89 -4.98 -0.28
C TYR A 13 2.22 -5.30 0.42
N PRO A 14 2.36 -6.50 1.04
CA PRO A 14 3.48 -6.83 1.90
C PRO A 14 4.71 -7.25 1.09
N HIS A 15 5.59 -6.29 0.81
CA HIS A 15 6.86 -6.53 0.12
C HIS A 15 8.02 -6.32 1.08
N ASP A 16 8.58 -7.42 1.59
CA ASP A 16 9.68 -7.40 2.58
C ASP A 16 10.93 -6.67 2.08
N HIS A 17 11.18 -6.71 0.77
CA HIS A 17 12.37 -6.11 0.15
C HIS A 17 12.17 -4.64 -0.26
N VAL A 18 10.98 -4.06 -0.06
CA VAL A 18 10.69 -2.65 -0.31
C VAL A 18 10.82 -1.87 1.00
N GLY A 19 11.53 -0.73 0.97
CA GLY A 19 11.70 0.14 2.14
C GLY A 19 10.43 0.91 2.55
N ASP A 20 10.32 1.27 3.84
CA ASP A 20 9.15 1.99 4.39
C ASP A 20 8.95 3.36 3.73
N GLU A 21 10.04 4.00 3.30
CA GLU A 21 10.01 5.28 2.62
C GLU A 21 9.10 5.28 1.38
N TYR A 22 9.02 4.16 0.66
CA TYR A 22 8.17 4.04 -0.52
C TYR A 22 6.69 3.95 -0.13
N TYR A 23 6.37 3.29 0.98
CA TYR A 23 5.01 3.26 1.54
C TYR A 23 4.61 4.63 2.09
N VAL A 24 5.52 5.33 2.77
CA VAL A 24 5.32 6.72 3.22
C VAL A 24 4.99 7.62 2.04
N ILE A 25 5.78 7.58 0.96
CA ILE A 25 5.52 8.37 -0.26
C ILE A 25 4.14 8.04 -0.83
N ALA A 26 3.79 6.76 -0.89
CA ALA A 26 2.52 6.32 -1.48
C ALA A 26 1.28 6.82 -0.73
N VAL A 27 1.36 6.99 0.60
CA VAL A 27 0.24 7.48 1.42
C VAL A 27 0.32 8.98 1.74
N LYS A 28 1.46 9.63 1.49
CA LYS A 28 1.66 11.08 1.77
C LYS A 28 0.64 11.97 1.07
N GLY A 29 0.14 11.56 -0.10
CA GLY A 29 -0.89 12.31 -0.84
C GLY A 29 -2.22 12.48 -0.09
N TYR A 30 -2.44 11.73 0.99
CA TYR A 30 -3.61 11.85 1.86
C TYR A 30 -3.45 12.83 3.02
N ASP A 31 -2.23 13.37 3.23
CA ASP A 31 -1.93 14.37 4.26
C ASP A 31 -2.21 15.79 3.73
N THR A 32 -3.48 16.06 3.47
CA THR A 32 -3.98 17.35 2.96
C THR A 32 -5.24 17.77 3.70
N ALA A 33 -5.52 19.08 3.75
CA ALA A 33 -6.73 19.59 4.39
C ALA A 33 -8.01 19.02 3.75
N ASP A 34 -8.03 18.84 2.43
CA ASP A 34 -9.20 18.36 1.68
C ASP A 34 -9.54 16.90 1.99
N THR A 35 -8.54 16.08 2.33
CA THR A 35 -8.70 14.66 2.64
C THR A 35 -8.71 14.36 4.14
N ALA A 36 -8.37 15.33 4.99
CA ALA A 36 -8.13 15.10 6.42
C ALA A 36 -9.33 14.45 7.12
N GLU A 37 -10.55 14.97 6.91
CA GLU A 37 -11.75 14.46 7.59
C GLU A 37 -12.03 12.99 7.26
N GLU A 38 -12.02 12.65 5.97
CA GLU A 38 -12.27 11.29 5.48
C GLU A 38 -11.20 10.31 5.96
N ILE A 39 -9.93 10.72 5.94
CA ILE A 39 -8.80 9.89 6.34
C ILE A 39 -8.81 9.64 7.85
N GLU A 40 -9.06 10.68 8.64
CA GLU A 40 -9.19 10.55 10.09
C GLU A 40 -10.40 9.68 10.47
N ALA A 41 -11.52 9.80 9.75
CA ALA A 41 -12.67 8.92 9.94
C ALA A 41 -12.37 7.46 9.60
N GLY A 42 -11.64 7.21 8.51
CA GLY A 42 -11.21 5.88 8.11
C GLY A 42 -10.24 5.23 9.09
N VAL A 43 -9.26 5.99 9.59
CA VAL A 43 -8.34 5.51 10.63
C VAL A 43 -9.07 5.21 11.94
N ARG A 44 -10.03 6.05 12.35
CA ARG A 44 -10.88 5.74 13.52
C ARG A 44 -11.66 4.45 13.32
N MET A 45 -12.28 4.24 12.16
CA MET A 45 -13.00 3.00 11.83
C MET A 45 -12.08 1.78 11.90
N LEU A 46 -10.85 1.88 11.39
CA LEU A 46 -9.88 0.80 11.45
C LEU A 46 -9.44 0.51 12.90
N ASP A 47 -9.20 1.55 13.69
CA ASP A 47 -8.89 1.40 15.11
C ASP A 47 -10.06 0.80 15.91
N ASP A 48 -11.30 1.13 15.57
CA ASP A 48 -12.50 0.53 16.17
C ASP A 48 -12.63 -0.95 15.79
N ALA A 49 -12.32 -1.34 14.55
CA ALA A 49 -12.25 -2.74 14.16
C ALA A 49 -11.17 -3.49 14.96
N ALA A 50 -10.01 -2.88 15.18
CA ALA A 50 -8.96 -3.45 16.01
C ALA A 50 -9.40 -3.60 17.49
N ARG A 51 -10.14 -2.63 18.03
CA ARG A 51 -10.78 -2.74 19.36
C ARG A 51 -11.78 -3.87 19.43
N GLY A 52 -12.60 -4.05 18.39
CA GLY A 52 -13.50 -5.19 18.26
C GLY A 52 -12.76 -6.55 18.26
N ALA A 53 -11.51 -6.57 17.79
CA ALA A 53 -10.63 -7.73 17.80
C ALA A 53 -9.79 -7.89 19.09
N GLY A 54 -9.97 -7.00 20.08
CA GLY A 54 -9.29 -7.08 21.38
C GLY A 54 -7.97 -6.29 21.50
N TYR A 55 -7.65 -5.43 20.53
CA TYR A 55 -6.45 -4.59 20.54
C TYR A 55 -6.78 -3.14 20.92
N ALA A 56 -5.80 -2.36 21.40
CA ALA A 56 -6.04 -0.96 21.74
C ALA A 56 -6.34 -0.05 20.52
N ASN A 57 -5.69 -0.37 19.39
CA ASN A 57 -5.81 0.26 18.08
C ASN A 57 -5.16 -0.67 17.04
N TYR A 58 -5.18 -0.30 15.76
CA TYR A 58 -4.62 -1.15 14.69
C TYR A 58 -3.13 -1.45 14.86
N LEU A 59 -2.34 -0.46 15.29
CA LEU A 59 -0.90 -0.63 15.50
C LEU A 59 -0.56 -1.50 16.71
N ALA A 60 -1.48 -1.66 17.66
CA ALA A 60 -1.31 -2.53 18.82
C ALA A 60 -1.44 -4.03 18.47
N ALA A 61 -1.99 -4.37 17.30
CA ALA A 61 -1.94 -5.73 16.76
C ALA A 61 -0.53 -6.03 16.26
N GLY A 62 0.30 -6.59 17.14
CA GLY A 62 1.73 -6.79 16.89
C GLY A 62 2.03 -7.79 15.76
N TRP A 63 1.19 -8.81 15.58
CA TRP A 63 1.35 -9.80 14.51
C TRP A 63 0.65 -9.36 13.23
N GLU A 64 1.34 -9.50 12.11
CA GLU A 64 0.78 -9.20 10.78
C GLU A 64 -0.49 -10.01 10.50
N ARG A 65 -0.51 -11.29 10.86
CA ARG A 65 -1.69 -12.14 10.70
C ARG A 65 -2.94 -11.49 11.30
N ASP A 66 -2.82 -10.96 12.52
CA ASP A 66 -3.96 -10.38 13.23
C ASP A 66 -4.37 -9.03 12.61
N ARG A 67 -3.40 -8.24 12.13
CA ARG A 67 -3.68 -7.02 11.34
C ARG A 67 -4.40 -7.34 10.03
N VAL A 68 -3.96 -8.38 9.30
CA VAL A 68 -4.61 -8.84 8.07
C VAL A 68 -6.04 -9.31 8.33
N ASP A 69 -6.30 -10.00 9.44
CA ASP A 69 -7.66 -10.40 9.81
C ASP A 69 -8.56 -9.19 10.11
N ILE A 70 -8.02 -8.14 10.76
CA ILE A 70 -8.72 -6.86 10.92
C ILE A 70 -8.98 -6.19 9.56
N LEU A 71 -8.00 -6.18 8.65
CA LEU A 71 -8.15 -5.61 7.31
C LEU A 71 -9.22 -6.33 6.48
N ARG A 72 -9.26 -7.67 6.53
CA ARG A 72 -10.30 -8.48 5.89
C ARG A 72 -11.69 -8.12 6.38
N HIS A 73 -11.85 -7.83 7.67
CA HIS A 73 -13.12 -7.40 8.24
C HIS A 73 -13.62 -6.08 7.63
N VAL A 74 -12.71 -5.16 7.30
CA VAL A 74 -13.04 -3.84 6.76
C VAL A 74 -12.83 -3.73 5.25
N GLU A 75 -12.53 -4.82 4.54
CA GLU A 75 -12.05 -4.78 3.15
C GLU A 75 -13.06 -4.17 2.18
N LYS A 76 -14.36 -4.26 2.48
CA LYS A 76 -15.44 -3.70 1.64
C LYS A 76 -15.72 -2.23 1.91
N SER A 77 -15.07 -1.63 2.91
CA SER A 77 -15.25 -0.22 3.23
C SER A 77 -14.68 0.69 2.13
N ALA A 78 -15.28 1.87 1.98
CA ALA A 78 -14.79 2.89 1.05
C ALA A 78 -13.34 3.31 1.39
N PHE A 79 -13.03 3.46 2.68
CA PHE A 79 -11.69 3.79 3.15
C PHE A 79 -10.65 2.75 2.73
N PHE A 80 -10.92 1.45 2.99
CA PHE A 80 -10.00 0.39 2.58
C PHE A 80 -9.78 0.37 1.06
N GLN A 81 -10.86 0.43 0.27
CA GLN A 81 -10.75 0.42 -1.18
C GLN A 81 -10.01 1.66 -1.72
N LYS A 82 -10.19 2.83 -1.09
CA LYS A 82 -9.46 4.06 -1.44
C LYS A 82 -7.96 3.91 -1.22
N ILE A 83 -7.54 3.47 -0.04
CA ILE A 83 -6.11 3.26 0.26
C ILE A 83 -5.54 2.17 -0.65
N ARG A 84 -6.20 1.01 -0.76
CA ARG A 84 -5.77 -0.10 -1.63
C ARG A 84 -5.61 0.33 -3.10
N GLY A 85 -6.58 1.08 -3.63
CA GLY A 85 -6.55 1.57 -5.00
C GLY A 85 -5.46 2.61 -5.22
N GLY A 86 -5.31 3.55 -4.29
CA GLY A 86 -4.27 4.57 -4.34
C GLY A 86 -2.85 4.01 -4.28
N LEU A 87 -2.64 2.92 -3.54
CA LEU A 87 -1.34 2.23 -3.48
C LEU A 87 -0.92 1.62 -4.82
N VAL A 88 -1.86 1.23 -5.69
CA VAL A 88 -1.51 0.68 -7.02
C VAL A 88 -0.67 1.67 -7.82
N THR A 89 -1.05 2.95 -7.81
CA THR A 89 -0.29 3.99 -8.50
C THR A 89 0.75 4.64 -7.58
N GLY A 90 0.43 4.84 -6.31
CA GLY A 90 1.30 5.48 -5.33
C GLY A 90 2.56 4.69 -5.03
N LEU A 91 2.50 3.35 -4.94
CA LEU A 91 3.64 2.49 -4.64
C LEU A 91 4.38 2.08 -5.93
N TYR A 92 3.68 1.44 -6.88
CA TYR A 92 4.32 0.82 -8.03
C TYR A 92 4.77 1.79 -9.12
N ASN A 93 4.26 3.03 -9.15
CA ASN A 93 4.70 4.05 -10.11
C ASN A 93 5.95 4.83 -9.63
N GLN A 94 6.56 4.43 -8.53
CA GLN A 94 7.82 4.99 -8.08
C GLN A 94 8.98 4.33 -8.83
N LYS A 95 9.68 5.08 -9.68
CA LYS A 95 10.78 4.54 -10.51
C LYS A 95 11.86 3.80 -9.72
N ALA A 96 12.12 4.25 -8.50
CA ALA A 96 13.10 3.63 -7.59
C ALA A 96 12.70 2.21 -7.15
N VAL A 97 11.42 1.86 -7.22
CA VAL A 97 10.88 0.55 -6.83
C VAL A 97 10.91 -0.44 -8.00
N TRP A 98 10.98 0.03 -9.26
CA TRP A 98 10.95 -0.84 -10.44
C TRP A 98 12.02 -1.93 -10.48
N PRO A 99 13.31 -1.65 -10.17
CA PRO A 99 14.34 -2.69 -10.18
C PRO A 99 14.09 -3.80 -9.16
N LEU A 100 13.40 -3.50 -8.05
CA LEU A 100 13.05 -4.48 -7.02
C LEU A 100 12.04 -5.52 -7.53
N PHE A 101 11.22 -5.14 -8.50
CA PHE A 101 10.23 -6.01 -9.15
C PHE A 101 10.69 -6.55 -10.51
N GLY A 102 11.96 -6.34 -10.88
CA GLY A 102 12.48 -6.75 -12.19
C GLY A 102 11.88 -5.97 -13.37
N TYR A 103 11.26 -4.82 -13.14
CA TYR A 103 10.74 -3.97 -14.20
C TYR A 103 11.85 -3.02 -14.69
N GLU A 104 12.20 -3.13 -15.97
CA GLU A 104 13.32 -2.35 -16.55
C GLU A 104 12.95 -0.93 -17.01
N GLY A 105 11.76 -0.46 -16.64
CA GLY A 105 11.24 0.86 -16.99
C GLY A 105 10.55 0.94 -18.35
N GLU A 106 10.09 2.14 -18.71
CA GLU A 106 9.30 2.31 -19.92
C GLU A 106 10.11 2.04 -21.19
N SER A 107 9.58 1.21 -22.08
CA SER A 107 10.22 0.92 -23.37
C SER A 107 9.87 1.92 -24.47
N TYR A 108 8.80 2.71 -24.31
CA TYR A 108 8.33 3.64 -25.34
C TYR A 108 9.41 4.67 -25.71
N SER A 109 10.06 5.27 -24.71
CA SER A 109 11.20 6.19 -24.90
C SER A 109 12.45 5.51 -25.47
N LYS A 110 12.44 4.17 -25.57
CA LYS A 110 13.54 3.30 -25.95
C LYS A 110 13.26 2.47 -27.21
N GLY A 111 12.19 2.77 -27.96
CA GLY A 111 11.86 2.09 -29.21
C GLY A 111 11.07 0.78 -29.08
N GLY A 112 10.47 0.52 -27.91
CA GLY A 112 9.62 -0.66 -27.66
C GLY A 112 10.37 -1.84 -27.03
N TYR A 113 9.63 -2.92 -26.72
CA TYR A 113 10.14 -4.11 -26.01
C TYR A 113 10.79 -5.17 -26.91
N ILE A 114 10.73 -5.02 -28.25
CA ILE A 114 11.22 -6.02 -29.22
C ILE A 114 12.67 -6.48 -28.95
N ASN A 115 13.53 -5.60 -28.42
CA ASN A 115 14.93 -5.94 -28.09
C ASN A 115 15.28 -5.65 -26.62
N ARG A 116 14.29 -5.62 -25.72
CA ARG A 116 14.45 -5.20 -24.31
C ARG A 116 13.55 -6.01 -23.36
N GLY A 117 13.84 -7.29 -23.24
CA GLY A 117 13.22 -8.12 -22.20
C GLY A 117 11.79 -8.57 -22.42
N PHE A 118 11.25 -8.41 -23.64
CA PHE A 118 10.01 -9.12 -24.01
C PHE A 118 10.16 -10.64 -23.83
N ASP A 119 11.34 -11.18 -24.16
CA ASP A 119 11.66 -12.62 -24.10
C ASP A 119 12.49 -13.02 -22.85
N ASP A 120 12.81 -12.09 -21.94
CA ASP A 120 13.68 -12.35 -20.78
C ASP A 120 12.92 -12.94 -19.57
N ILE A 121 11.61 -13.15 -19.73
CA ILE A 121 10.71 -13.58 -18.66
C ILE A 121 10.54 -15.10 -18.70
N THR A 122 11.07 -15.82 -17.70
CA THR A 122 11.08 -17.30 -17.65
C THR A 122 9.81 -17.94 -17.09
N TRP A 123 8.77 -17.15 -16.79
CA TRP A 123 7.57 -17.59 -16.06
C TRP A 123 6.25 -17.46 -16.84
N ILE A 124 6.31 -17.17 -18.14
CA ILE A 124 5.25 -17.48 -19.12
C ILE A 124 5.63 -18.78 -19.83
#